data_AF-A0A6G7B9J1-F1
#
_entry.id   AF-A0A6G7B9J1-F1
#
_cell.length_a   1.000
_cell.length_b   1.000
_cell.length_c   1.000
_cell.angle_alpha   90.00
_cell.angle_beta   90.00
_cell.angle_gamma   90.00
#
_symmetry.space_group_name_H-M   'P 1'
#
loop_
_entity.id
_entity.type
_entity.pdbx_description
1 polymer ?
#
loop_
_entity_poly.entity_id
_entity_poly.type
_entity_poly.pdbx_seq_one_letter_code
_entity_poly.pdbx_strand_id
1 'polypeptide(L)'
;MIIFNKTNLNIKIKHFKFGYIAVGIVVVFAMAMASCVFARKNSKHSSTLRTSKVSLQKKISRPYPDPTDLVKEGEWQKSSEKKAYPNLKKVKKLVIRVSVKGNRVYLLDNNKVIYTMLASCGKYKNGKSLTPLGKYQIIGGRGDKFFNSKLNEGALNWVSWTENCVYLFHSVPICKNQKINKSEAAKLGKQPASNGCIRLSLPDSKWLMDNVPTGTPVVIKTH
;
A
#
# COMPACT_ATOMS: atom_id res chain seq x y z
N MET A 1 5.93 -71.94 -1.49
CA MET A 1 5.71 -72.93 -2.57
C MET A 1 4.55 -72.36 -3.38
N ILE A 2 4.74 -71.67 -4.50
CA ILE A 2 5.07 -72.09 -5.89
C ILE A 2 5.56 -70.78 -6.59
N ILE A 3 6.82 -70.58 -7.02
CA ILE A 3 7.53 -70.99 -8.26
C ILE A 3 6.98 -70.38 -9.58
N PHE A 4 7.78 -69.45 -10.16
CA PHE A 4 8.08 -69.10 -11.58
C PHE A 4 6.91 -68.86 -12.58
N ASN A 5 7.00 -68.08 -13.67
CA ASN A 5 8.12 -67.86 -14.59
C ASN A 5 7.91 -66.63 -15.51
N LYS A 6 9.01 -66.17 -16.10
CA LYS A 6 9.18 -65.09 -17.08
C LYS A 6 9.23 -65.70 -18.49
N THR A 7 8.56 -65.13 -19.49
CA THR A 7 8.93 -65.35 -20.91
C THR A 7 8.73 -64.11 -21.79
N ASN A 8 9.84 -63.80 -22.48
CA ASN A 8 10.06 -62.82 -23.53
C ASN A 8 9.01 -62.83 -24.66
N LEU A 9 8.72 -61.65 -25.22
CA LEU A 9 8.18 -61.51 -26.57
C LEU A 9 9.11 -60.63 -27.42
N ASN A 10 9.70 -61.26 -28.43
CA ASN A 10 10.60 -60.70 -29.42
C ASN A 10 9.76 -60.09 -30.56
N ILE A 11 9.88 -58.79 -30.84
CA ILE A 11 9.24 -58.17 -32.02
C ILE A 11 10.31 -57.50 -32.89
N LYS A 12 10.51 -58.08 -34.08
CA LYS A 12 11.33 -57.55 -35.17
C LYS A 12 10.77 -56.21 -35.66
N ILE A 13 11.59 -55.15 -35.62
CA ILE A 13 11.25 -53.84 -36.19
C ILE A 13 11.56 -53.88 -37.70
N LYS A 14 10.52 -53.79 -38.53
CA LYS A 14 10.64 -53.48 -39.96
C LYS A 14 10.77 -51.97 -40.15
N HIS A 15 11.79 -51.56 -40.91
CA HIS A 15 12.02 -50.17 -41.32
C HIS A 15 10.81 -49.60 -42.09
N PHE A 16 10.18 -48.56 -41.55
CA PHE A 16 9.14 -47.79 -42.25
C PHE A 16 9.33 -46.29 -42.02
N LYS A 17 9.86 -45.62 -43.06
CA LYS A 17 9.72 -44.20 -43.45
C LYS A 17 9.90 -43.13 -42.36
N PHE A 18 11.16 -42.86 -42.01
CA PHE A 18 11.61 -41.75 -41.12
C PHE A 18 11.49 -40.32 -41.71
N GLY A 19 11.10 -40.15 -42.98
CA GLY A 19 11.12 -38.83 -43.65
C GLY A 19 9.96 -37.89 -43.28
N TYR A 20 8.78 -38.41 -42.93
CA TYR A 20 7.57 -37.59 -42.79
C TYR A 20 7.33 -37.06 -41.37
N ILE A 21 7.91 -37.70 -40.34
CA ILE A 21 7.72 -37.30 -38.93
C ILE A 21 8.57 -36.05 -38.59
N ALA A 22 9.75 -35.91 -39.19
CA ALA A 22 10.63 -34.77 -38.94
C ALA A 22 10.07 -33.45 -39.49
N VAL A 23 9.42 -33.47 -40.66
CA VAL A 23 8.83 -32.27 -41.29
C VAL A 23 7.62 -31.76 -40.51
N GLY A 24 6.78 -32.66 -39.99
CA GLY A 24 5.62 -32.30 -39.18
C GLY A 24 5.97 -31.59 -37.85
N ILE A 25 7.05 -32.00 -37.19
CA ILE A 25 7.48 -31.42 -35.90
C ILE A 25 8.03 -30.00 -36.08
N VAL A 26 8.78 -29.73 -37.17
CA VAL A 26 9.35 -28.40 -37.45
C VAL A 26 8.26 -27.36 -37.74
N VAL A 27 7.20 -27.74 -38.46
CA VAL A 27 6.07 -26.85 -38.79
C VAL A 27 5.24 -26.49 -37.55
N VAL A 28 5.01 -27.45 -36.64
CA VAL A 28 4.31 -27.19 -35.37
C VAL A 28 5.12 -26.28 -34.45
N PHE A 29 6.45 -26.45 -34.39
CA PHE A 29 7.32 -25.56 -33.61
C PHE A 29 7.39 -24.14 -34.18
N ALA A 30 7.41 -23.99 -35.51
CA ALA A 30 7.40 -22.68 -36.16
C ALA A 30 6.10 -21.89 -35.90
N MET A 31 4.94 -22.57 -35.93
CA MET A 31 3.65 -21.95 -35.60
C MET A 31 3.53 -21.58 -34.11
N ALA A 32 4.01 -22.42 -33.20
CA ALA A 32 4.02 -22.13 -31.77
C ALA A 32 4.89 -20.90 -31.42
N MET A 33 6.02 -20.73 -32.10
CA MET A 33 6.89 -19.55 -31.93
C MET A 33 6.29 -18.27 -32.54
N ALA A 34 5.58 -18.37 -33.68
CA ALA A 34 4.88 -17.22 -34.28
C ALA A 34 3.74 -16.70 -33.38
N SER A 35 2.97 -17.59 -32.74
CA SER A 35 1.93 -17.20 -31.76
C SER A 35 2.52 -16.55 -30.50
N CYS A 36 3.70 -17.00 -30.06
CA CYS A 36 4.40 -16.43 -28.90
C CYS A 36 4.95 -15.02 -29.17
N VAL A 37 5.40 -14.75 -30.40
CA VAL A 37 5.87 -13.41 -30.82
C VAL A 37 4.70 -12.43 -31.00
N PHE A 38 3.56 -12.89 -31.53
CA PHE A 38 2.37 -12.04 -31.70
C PHE A 38 1.73 -11.67 -30.35
N ALA A 39 1.71 -12.58 -29.38
CA ALA A 39 1.23 -12.31 -28.01
C ALA A 39 2.09 -11.29 -27.24
N ARG A 40 3.41 -11.22 -27.53
CA ARG A 40 4.32 -10.23 -26.90
C ARG A 40 4.09 -8.80 -27.40
N LYS A 41 3.71 -8.60 -28.66
CA LYS A 41 3.57 -7.26 -29.27
C LYS A 41 2.35 -6.49 -28.71
N ASN A 42 1.27 -7.17 -28.34
CA ASN A 42 0.08 -6.56 -27.72
C ASN A 42 0.21 -6.26 -26.21
N SER A 43 1.19 -6.85 -25.51
CA SER A 43 1.41 -6.57 -24.08
C SER A 43 2.02 -5.18 -23.81
N LYS A 44 2.87 -4.68 -24.72
CA LYS A 44 3.56 -3.40 -24.55
C LYS A 44 2.60 -2.20 -24.62
N HIS A 45 1.61 -2.21 -25.53
CA HIS A 45 0.65 -1.10 -25.66
C HIS A 45 -0.33 -1.01 -24.47
N SER A 46 -0.76 -2.15 -23.91
CA SER A 46 -1.64 -2.21 -22.72
C SER A 46 -0.91 -1.85 -21.42
N SER A 47 0.37 -2.21 -21.28
CA SER A 47 1.19 -1.86 -20.11
C SER A 47 1.48 -0.34 -20.01
N THR A 48 1.68 0.33 -21.14
CA THR A 48 1.89 1.79 -21.20
C THR A 48 0.62 2.57 -20.83
N LEU A 49 -0.56 2.13 -21.31
CA LEU A 49 -1.86 2.72 -20.97
C LEU A 49 -2.27 2.50 -19.49
N ARG A 50 -1.94 1.34 -18.90
CA ARG A 50 -2.16 1.10 -17.46
C ARG A 50 -1.24 1.98 -16.60
N THR A 51 0.02 2.15 -16.99
CA THR A 51 0.99 2.97 -16.25
C THR A 51 0.62 4.46 -16.29
N SER A 52 0.17 4.98 -17.44
CA SER A 52 -0.28 6.37 -17.57
C SER A 52 -1.58 6.65 -16.78
N LYS A 53 -2.55 5.73 -16.81
CA LYS A 53 -3.78 5.83 -16.00
C LYS A 53 -3.51 5.76 -14.49
N VAL A 54 -2.59 4.91 -14.03
CA VAL A 54 -2.19 4.82 -12.61
C VAL A 54 -1.48 6.11 -12.16
N SER A 55 -0.60 6.67 -12.99
CA SER A 55 0.06 7.96 -12.74
C SER A 55 -0.96 9.10 -12.62
N LEU A 56 -1.93 9.18 -13.56
CA LEU A 56 -3.00 10.17 -13.53
C LEU A 56 -3.92 10.02 -12.30
N GLN A 57 -4.28 8.78 -11.95
CA GLN A 57 -5.09 8.48 -10.76
C GLN A 57 -4.37 8.86 -9.46
N LYS A 58 -3.05 8.62 -9.37
CA LYS A 58 -2.21 9.09 -8.24
C LYS A 58 -2.21 10.62 -8.17
N LYS A 59 -2.10 11.32 -9.31
CA LYS A 59 -2.15 12.79 -9.37
C LYS A 59 -3.52 13.34 -8.94
N ILE A 60 -4.62 12.71 -9.35
CA ILE A 60 -5.98 13.12 -8.96
C ILE A 60 -6.23 12.91 -7.45
N SER A 61 -5.71 11.82 -6.90
CA SER A 61 -5.90 11.49 -5.48
C SER A 61 -4.96 12.26 -4.55
N ARG A 62 -3.92 12.92 -5.05
CA ARG A 62 -2.98 13.73 -4.27
C ARG A 62 -3.19 15.21 -4.58
N PRO A 63 -3.96 15.93 -3.75
CA PRO A 63 -4.35 17.32 -4.02
C PRO A 63 -3.16 18.27 -3.93
N TYR A 64 -2.07 17.84 -3.30
CA TYR A 64 -0.78 18.51 -3.29
C TYR A 64 0.28 17.57 -3.84
N PRO A 65 1.24 18.08 -4.63
CA PRO A 65 2.35 17.27 -5.13
C PRO A 65 3.19 16.74 -3.96
N ASP A 66 3.67 15.50 -4.09
CA ASP A 66 4.68 14.97 -3.18
C ASP A 66 5.98 15.80 -3.34
N PRO A 67 6.64 16.22 -2.25
CA PRO A 67 7.91 16.93 -2.35
C PRO A 67 9.02 15.99 -2.81
N THR A 68 10.09 16.57 -3.35
CA THR A 68 11.22 15.83 -3.93
C THR A 68 12.00 15.01 -2.90
N ASP A 69 11.92 15.38 -1.62
CA ASP A 69 12.59 14.71 -0.51
C ASP A 69 11.68 13.70 0.23
N LEU A 70 10.46 13.45 -0.27
CA LEU A 70 9.59 12.43 0.29
C LEU A 70 10.22 11.03 0.15
N VAL A 71 10.24 10.28 1.24
CA VAL A 71 10.74 8.90 1.26
C VAL A 71 9.84 7.97 0.43
N LYS A 72 10.40 6.81 0.09
CA LYS A 72 9.68 5.80 -0.69
C LYS A 72 8.47 5.26 0.07
N GLU A 73 7.36 5.04 -0.64
CA GLU A 73 6.18 4.38 -0.09
C GLU A 73 6.55 3.02 0.57
N GLY A 74 6.07 2.79 1.78
CA GLY A 74 6.39 1.62 2.62
C GLY A 74 7.56 1.84 3.58
N GLU A 75 8.23 2.99 3.53
CA GLU A 75 9.21 3.39 4.55
C GLU A 75 8.47 3.88 5.79
N TRP A 76 8.54 3.09 6.87
CA TRP A 76 7.84 3.37 8.13
C TRP A 76 8.79 3.61 9.31
N GLN A 77 10.08 3.38 9.12
CA GLN A 77 11.09 3.55 10.18
C GLN A 77 11.62 4.99 10.23
N LYS A 78 11.52 5.72 9.12
CA LYS A 78 12.02 7.09 8.97
C LYS A 78 10.87 8.09 8.89
N SER A 79 11.18 9.36 9.14
CA SER A 79 10.28 10.47 8.84
C SER A 79 9.94 10.49 7.36
N SER A 80 8.75 10.97 7.02
CA SER A 80 8.29 10.93 5.62
C SER A 80 9.06 11.88 4.71
N GLU A 81 9.49 13.02 5.21
CA GLU A 81 10.37 13.95 4.50
C GLU A 81 11.75 13.99 5.19
N LYS A 82 12.79 14.34 4.42
CA LYS A 82 14.16 14.42 4.94
C LYS A 82 14.40 15.72 5.69
N LYS A 83 13.68 16.80 5.34
CA LYS A 83 13.74 18.05 6.12
C LYS A 83 13.16 17.85 7.53
N ALA A 84 13.55 18.75 8.43
CA ALA A 84 13.02 18.78 9.79
C ALA A 84 11.50 19.01 9.80
N TYR A 85 10.84 18.47 10.84
CA TYR A 85 9.44 18.76 11.11
C TYR A 85 9.20 20.26 11.33
N PRO A 86 8.01 20.78 10.97
CA PRO A 86 7.72 22.20 11.13
C PRO A 86 7.67 22.60 12.61
N ASN A 87 8.19 23.79 12.92
CA ASN A 87 8.02 24.37 14.25
C ASN A 87 6.61 24.98 14.37
N LEU A 88 5.70 24.29 15.05
CA LEU A 88 4.30 24.71 15.18
C LEU A 88 4.11 26.04 15.92
N LYS A 89 5.10 26.50 16.70
CA LYS A 89 5.05 27.84 17.33
C LYS A 89 5.10 28.98 16.29
N LYS A 90 5.60 28.70 15.07
CA LYS A 90 5.68 29.66 13.96
C LYS A 90 4.51 29.53 12.98
N VAL A 91 3.66 28.51 13.14
CA VAL A 91 2.53 28.24 12.26
C VAL A 91 1.34 29.10 12.70
N LYS A 92 0.74 29.84 11.76
CA LYS A 92 -0.35 30.77 12.08
C LYS A 92 -1.72 30.09 12.02
N LYS A 93 -1.94 29.25 11.01
CA LYS A 93 -3.22 28.57 10.78
C LYS A 93 -2.99 27.12 10.38
N LEU A 94 -2.72 26.29 11.39
CA LEU A 94 -2.49 24.87 11.22
C LEU A 94 -3.79 24.15 10.80
N VAL A 95 -3.71 23.33 9.74
CA VAL A 95 -4.76 22.37 9.38
C VAL A 95 -4.10 21.05 8.98
N ILE A 96 -4.65 19.94 9.46
CA ILE A 96 -4.29 18.59 9.00
C ILE A 96 -5.23 18.21 7.86
N ARG A 97 -4.67 17.88 6.70
CA ARG A 97 -5.44 17.46 5.53
C ARG A 97 -5.11 16.01 5.17
N VAL A 98 -6.11 15.14 5.19
CA VAL A 98 -5.95 13.69 4.95
C VAL A 98 -6.52 13.32 3.60
N SER A 99 -5.67 12.83 2.70
CA SER A 99 -6.11 12.21 1.45
C SER A 99 -6.15 10.70 1.59
N VAL A 100 -7.36 10.13 1.63
CA VAL A 100 -7.56 8.69 1.84
C VAL A 100 -7.03 7.88 0.65
N LYS A 101 -7.41 8.20 -0.60
CA LYS A 101 -6.87 7.49 -1.77
C LYS A 101 -5.44 7.88 -2.10
N GLY A 102 -5.05 9.12 -1.79
CA GLY A 102 -3.68 9.60 -1.98
C GLY A 102 -2.69 8.97 -1.01
N ASN A 103 -3.17 8.44 0.13
CA ASN A 103 -2.37 7.84 1.19
C ASN A 103 -1.34 8.83 1.74
N ARG A 104 -1.82 10.05 2.00
CA ARG A 104 -1.05 11.18 2.51
C ARG A 104 -1.80 11.91 3.62
N VAL A 105 -1.04 12.41 4.58
CA VAL A 105 -1.46 13.43 5.53
C VAL A 105 -0.61 14.65 5.28
N TYR A 106 -1.22 15.81 5.08
CA TYR A 106 -0.54 17.08 4.88
C TYR A 106 -0.74 17.96 6.10
N LEU A 107 0.33 18.58 6.58
CA LEU A 107 0.27 19.69 7.49
C LEU A 107 0.26 20.98 6.66
N LEU A 108 -0.74 21.81 6.89
CA LEU A 108 -0.93 23.07 6.18
C LEU A 108 -0.74 24.24 7.14
N ASP A 109 -0.06 25.29 6.71
CA ASP A 109 -0.14 26.62 7.31
C ASP A 109 -0.73 27.59 6.29
N ASN A 110 -1.85 28.23 6.60
CA ASN A 110 -2.56 29.12 5.67
C ASN A 110 -2.78 28.48 4.28
N ASN A 111 -3.23 27.22 4.27
CA ASN A 111 -3.47 26.39 3.06
C ASN A 111 -2.20 26.01 2.25
N LYS A 112 -1.00 26.36 2.71
CA LYS A 112 0.26 25.93 2.10
C LYS A 112 0.79 24.69 2.82
N VAL A 113 1.21 23.68 2.05
CA VAL A 113 1.83 22.48 2.63
C VAL A 113 3.17 22.84 3.25
N ILE A 114 3.30 22.59 4.55
CA ILE A 114 4.55 22.75 5.29
C ILE A 114 5.24 21.40 5.54
N TYR A 115 4.48 20.29 5.54
CA TYR A 115 4.99 18.93 5.67
C TYR A 115 3.99 17.90 5.12
N THR A 116 4.49 16.80 4.59
CA THR A 116 3.74 15.67 4.02
C THR A 116 4.19 14.39 4.70
N MET A 117 3.22 13.66 5.23
CA MET A 117 3.41 12.34 5.81
C MET A 117 2.83 11.27 4.88
N LEU A 118 3.57 10.19 4.69
CA LEU A 118 3.02 8.94 4.18
C LEU A 118 1.98 8.43 5.16
N ALA A 119 0.83 8.00 4.62
CA ALA A 119 -0.25 7.49 5.44
C ALA A 119 -0.84 6.21 4.87
N SER A 120 -1.56 5.45 5.68
CA SER A 120 -2.43 4.38 5.21
C SER A 120 -3.74 4.47 5.97
N CYS A 121 -4.78 4.91 5.27
CA CYS A 121 -6.11 5.12 5.83
C CYS A 121 -6.91 3.81 5.82
N GLY A 122 -8.18 3.90 6.19
CA GLY A 122 -9.14 2.82 6.19
C GLY A 122 -9.41 2.29 4.79
N LYS A 123 -9.46 0.95 4.67
CA LYS A 123 -9.84 0.25 3.44
C LYS A 123 -11.16 0.80 2.88
N TYR A 124 -11.39 0.60 1.59
CA TYR A 124 -12.70 0.84 1.00
C TYR A 124 -13.53 -0.44 1.07
N LYS A 125 -14.77 -0.35 1.56
CA LYS A 125 -15.78 -1.42 1.55
C LYS A 125 -17.03 -0.88 0.88
N ASN A 126 -17.53 -1.58 -0.14
CA ASN A 126 -18.71 -1.18 -0.92
C ASN A 126 -18.61 0.28 -1.44
N GLY A 127 -17.44 0.65 -1.95
CA GLY A 127 -17.17 2.00 -2.47
C GLY A 127 -16.97 3.11 -1.43
N LYS A 128 -17.14 2.82 -0.13
CA LYS A 128 -16.99 3.80 0.97
C LYS A 128 -15.71 3.55 1.75
N SER A 129 -15.03 4.60 2.20
CA SER A 129 -13.87 4.45 3.08
C SER A 129 -14.30 4.06 4.48
N LEU A 130 -13.55 3.17 5.13
CA LEU A 130 -13.67 2.90 6.56
C LEU A 130 -13.12 4.04 7.42
N THR A 131 -12.25 4.90 6.88
CA THR A 131 -11.95 6.19 7.53
C THR A 131 -13.09 7.14 7.17
N PRO A 132 -13.87 7.64 8.14
CA PRO A 132 -14.97 8.53 7.83
C PRO A 132 -14.44 9.84 7.26
N LEU A 133 -15.06 10.29 6.16
CA LEU A 133 -14.73 11.54 5.49
C LEU A 133 -15.45 12.68 6.21
N GLY A 134 -14.85 13.87 6.23
CA GLY A 134 -15.48 15.02 6.88
C GLY A 134 -14.49 16.04 7.42
N LYS A 135 -15.02 16.92 8.26
CA LYS A 135 -14.26 17.89 9.04
C LYS A 135 -14.35 17.48 10.50
N TYR A 136 -13.20 17.43 11.15
CA TYR A 136 -13.00 17.03 12.53
C TYR A 136 -11.97 17.96 13.16
N GLN A 137 -11.57 17.65 14.39
CA GLN A 137 -10.47 18.31 15.06
C GLN A 137 -9.78 17.32 16.00
N ILE A 138 -8.53 17.59 16.36
CA ILE A 138 -7.87 16.85 17.44
C ILE A 138 -8.63 17.08 18.75
N ILE A 139 -9.05 16.02 19.44
CA ILE A 139 -9.90 16.11 20.64
C ILE A 139 -9.08 16.04 21.94
N GLY A 140 -7.83 15.55 21.87
CA GLY A 140 -6.86 15.61 22.97
C GLY A 140 -6.45 14.26 23.54
N GLY A 141 -7.26 13.20 23.36
CA GLY A 141 -6.87 11.84 23.73
C GLY A 141 -5.60 11.39 23.02
N ARG A 142 -4.59 10.95 23.76
CA ARG A 142 -3.27 10.53 23.26
C ARG A 142 -2.68 9.43 24.13
N GLY A 143 -1.72 8.69 23.59
CA GLY A 143 -0.94 7.75 24.39
C GLY A 143 0.13 7.00 23.60
N ASP A 144 1.08 6.42 24.33
CA ASP A 144 2.24 5.77 23.74
C ASP A 144 1.90 4.47 23.01
N LYS A 145 0.85 3.77 23.46
CA LYS A 145 0.47 2.46 22.92
C LYS A 145 -1.00 2.15 23.17
N PHE A 146 -1.58 1.33 22.30
CA PHE A 146 -2.83 0.61 22.56
C PHE A 146 -2.79 -0.78 21.92
N PHE A 147 -3.69 -1.67 22.33
CA PHE A 147 -3.91 -2.94 21.67
C PHE A 147 -5.39 -3.31 21.69
N ASN A 148 -5.95 -3.68 20.53
CA ASN A 148 -7.31 -4.16 20.40
C ASN A 148 -7.28 -5.69 20.17
N SER A 149 -7.70 -6.45 21.18
CA SER A 149 -7.71 -7.91 21.13
C SER A 149 -8.66 -8.47 20.07
N LYS A 150 -9.80 -7.83 19.82
CA LYS A 150 -10.79 -8.26 18.81
C LYS A 150 -10.24 -8.16 17.39
N LEU A 151 -9.40 -7.16 17.13
CA LEU A 151 -8.75 -6.95 15.83
C LEU A 151 -7.35 -7.58 15.75
N ASN A 152 -6.84 -8.11 16.87
CA ASN A 152 -5.47 -8.58 17.03
C ASN A 152 -4.43 -7.56 16.53
N GLU A 153 -4.71 -6.28 16.75
CA GLU A 153 -3.94 -5.15 16.21
C GLU A 153 -3.81 -4.07 17.28
N GLY A 154 -2.60 -3.56 17.47
CA GLY A 154 -2.34 -2.37 18.25
C GLY A 154 -1.54 -1.36 17.45
N ALA A 155 -1.14 -0.27 18.10
CA ALA A 155 -0.15 0.65 17.55
C ALA A 155 0.55 1.43 18.66
N LEU A 156 1.58 2.17 18.25
CA LEU A 156 2.28 3.14 19.07
C LEU A 156 1.83 4.57 18.70
N ASN A 157 2.13 5.51 19.58
CA ASN A 157 2.08 6.96 19.34
C ASN A 157 0.75 7.44 18.76
N TRP A 158 -0.33 7.35 19.53
CA TRP A 158 -1.65 7.65 19.02
C TRP A 158 -2.17 9.01 19.49
N VAL A 159 -2.92 9.69 18.62
CA VAL A 159 -3.68 10.90 18.92
C VAL A 159 -5.07 10.83 18.28
N SER A 160 -6.10 11.12 19.05
CA SER A 160 -7.49 11.04 18.60
C SER A 160 -7.99 12.33 17.97
N TRP A 161 -8.79 12.18 16.92
CA TRP A 161 -9.53 13.24 16.24
C TRP A 161 -11.05 13.02 16.27
N THR A 162 -11.52 12.06 17.07
CA THR A 162 -12.95 11.83 17.34
C THR A 162 -13.20 11.70 18.83
N GLU A 163 -14.43 11.95 19.24
CA GLU A 163 -14.87 11.63 20.59
C GLU A 163 -14.70 10.12 20.88
N ASN A 164 -14.57 9.77 22.17
CA ASN A 164 -14.39 8.40 22.66
C ASN A 164 -13.18 7.64 22.11
N CYS A 165 -12.20 8.32 21.49
CA CYS A 165 -10.97 7.72 20.98
C CYS A 165 -11.17 6.57 19.97
N VAL A 166 -12.26 6.60 19.20
CA VAL A 166 -12.58 5.55 18.21
C VAL A 166 -11.65 5.61 16.99
N TYR A 167 -11.41 6.81 16.44
CA TYR A 167 -10.50 7.00 15.32
C TYR A 167 -9.30 7.85 15.71
N LEU A 168 -8.12 7.37 15.31
CA LEU A 168 -6.83 7.88 15.74
C LEU A 168 -5.93 8.13 14.52
N PHE A 169 -5.01 9.08 14.65
CA PHE A 169 -3.72 8.98 13.98
C PHE A 169 -2.81 8.13 14.87
N HIS A 170 -2.12 7.15 14.31
CA HIS A 170 -1.19 6.31 15.08
C HIS A 170 -0.09 5.73 14.18
N SER A 171 0.92 5.07 14.75
CA SER A 171 1.99 4.42 13.98
C SER A 171 1.47 3.30 13.07
N VAL A 172 2.31 2.75 12.21
CA VAL A 172 2.06 1.42 11.62
C VAL A 172 1.78 0.39 12.72
N PRO A 173 0.94 -0.63 12.46
CA PRO A 173 0.39 -1.47 13.52
C PRO A 173 1.43 -2.41 14.14
N ILE A 174 1.21 -2.77 15.41
CA ILE A 174 1.92 -3.83 16.13
C ILE A 174 1.02 -5.07 16.29
N CYS A 175 1.65 -6.25 16.32
CA CYS A 175 1.01 -7.52 16.62
C CYS A 175 0.88 -7.74 18.14
N LYS A 176 0.20 -8.81 18.56
CA LYS A 176 0.04 -9.22 19.99
C LYS A 176 1.36 -9.32 20.75
N ASN A 177 2.43 -9.74 20.09
CA ASN A 177 3.78 -9.82 20.66
C ASN A 177 4.51 -8.46 20.73
N GLN A 178 3.78 -7.35 20.51
CA GLN A 178 4.26 -5.97 20.53
C GLN A 178 5.33 -5.63 19.47
N LYS A 179 5.56 -6.51 18.49
CA LYS A 179 6.43 -6.24 17.35
C LYS A 179 5.63 -5.58 16.22
N ILE A 180 6.29 -4.71 15.46
CA ILE A 180 5.69 -4.10 14.26
C ILE A 180 5.23 -5.18 13.29
N ASN A 181 3.99 -5.08 12.83
CA ASN A 181 3.46 -5.89 11.75
C ASN A 181 4.05 -5.39 10.42
N LYS A 182 5.20 -5.94 10.04
CA LYS A 182 5.96 -5.49 8.86
C LYS A 182 5.16 -5.58 7.55
N SER A 183 4.26 -6.57 7.41
CA SER A 183 3.46 -6.73 6.17
C SER A 183 2.40 -5.64 6.03
N GLU A 184 1.77 -5.23 7.14
CA GLU A 184 0.87 -4.07 7.16
C GLU A 184 1.64 -2.75 7.04
N ALA A 185 2.78 -2.63 7.72
CA ALA A 185 3.63 -1.43 7.65
C ALA A 185 4.15 -1.15 6.24
N ALA A 186 4.46 -2.19 5.46
CA ALA A 186 4.90 -2.07 4.07
C ALA A 186 3.84 -1.46 3.12
N LYS A 187 2.58 -1.34 3.54
CA LYS A 187 1.47 -0.71 2.78
C LYS A 187 1.42 0.81 2.97
N LEU A 188 2.18 1.35 3.92
CA LEU A 188 2.22 2.77 4.23
C LEU A 188 2.49 3.60 2.97
N GLY A 189 1.65 4.59 2.68
CA GLY A 189 1.79 5.46 1.52
C GLY A 189 1.40 4.84 0.17
N LYS A 190 1.09 3.53 0.10
CA LYS A 190 0.74 2.82 -1.14
C LYS A 190 -0.77 2.68 -1.35
N GLN A 191 -1.47 2.31 -0.28
CA GLN A 191 -2.89 1.99 -0.34
C GLN A 191 -3.55 2.13 1.04
N PRO A 192 -4.88 2.34 1.10
CA PRO A 192 -5.61 2.24 2.35
C PRO A 192 -5.60 0.80 2.86
N ALA A 193 -5.27 0.59 4.12
CA ALA A 193 -5.07 -0.73 4.71
C ALA A 193 -5.65 -0.90 6.12
N SER A 194 -6.05 0.18 6.81
CA SER A 194 -6.56 0.09 8.18
C SER A 194 -8.04 -0.28 8.24
N ASN A 195 -8.52 -0.50 9.47
CA ASN A 195 -9.95 -0.66 9.76
C ASN A 195 -10.66 0.69 10.04
N GLY A 196 -9.97 1.83 9.87
CA GLY A 196 -10.56 3.15 10.00
C GLY A 196 -9.58 4.24 10.46
N CYS A 197 -8.62 3.91 11.31
CA CYS A 197 -7.59 4.85 11.76
C CYS A 197 -6.63 5.27 10.63
N ILE A 198 -5.89 6.36 10.85
CA ILE A 198 -4.89 6.86 9.90
C ILE A 198 -3.51 6.44 10.41
N ARG A 199 -2.91 5.46 9.73
CA ARG A 199 -1.59 4.93 10.07
C ARG A 199 -0.49 5.83 9.49
N LEU A 200 0.54 6.12 10.26
CA LEU A 200 1.71 6.92 9.90
C LEU A 200 3.01 6.14 10.16
N SER A 201 4.16 6.67 9.72
CA SER A 201 5.47 6.12 10.12
C SER A 201 5.69 6.23 11.64
N LEU A 202 6.65 5.50 12.18
CA LEU A 202 7.00 5.61 13.61
C LEU A 202 7.39 7.05 13.99
N PRO A 203 8.27 7.76 13.25
CA PRO A 203 8.62 9.13 13.61
C PRO A 203 7.47 10.12 13.41
N ASP A 204 6.70 9.99 12.32
CA ASP A 204 5.61 10.94 12.04
C ASP A 204 4.48 10.82 13.07
N SER A 205 4.12 9.60 13.47
CA SER A 205 3.12 9.37 14.52
C SER A 205 3.58 9.92 15.87
N LYS A 206 4.85 9.71 16.25
CA LYS A 206 5.42 10.27 17.48
C LYS A 206 5.38 11.79 17.45
N TRP A 207 5.88 12.39 16.37
CA TRP A 207 5.92 13.84 16.23
C TRP A 207 4.51 14.44 16.28
N LEU A 208 3.54 13.84 15.58
CA LEU A 208 2.17 14.33 15.58
C LEU A 208 1.56 14.23 16.98
N MET A 209 1.70 13.09 17.65
CA MET A 209 1.22 12.89 19.02
C MET A 209 1.82 13.91 20.00
N ASP A 210 3.11 14.20 19.90
CA ASP A 210 3.78 15.10 20.84
C ASP A 210 3.44 16.57 20.57
N ASN A 211 3.27 16.97 19.31
CA ASN A 211 3.32 18.38 18.93
C ASN A 211 1.98 18.97 18.53
N VAL A 212 1.06 18.19 17.96
CA VAL A 212 -0.19 18.77 17.42
C VAL A 212 -1.01 19.37 18.57
N PRO A 213 -1.56 20.59 18.48
CA PRO A 213 -2.47 21.10 19.52
C PRO A 213 -3.85 20.44 19.48
N THR A 214 -4.49 20.28 20.63
CA THR A 214 -5.94 20.01 20.70
C THR A 214 -6.70 21.14 20.02
N GLY A 215 -7.81 20.82 19.34
CA GLY A 215 -8.57 21.77 18.52
C GLY A 215 -7.99 21.98 17.11
N THR A 216 -6.83 21.40 16.77
CA THR A 216 -6.30 21.48 15.40
C THR A 216 -7.30 20.90 14.40
N PRO A 217 -7.74 21.65 13.39
CA PRO A 217 -8.68 21.16 12.39
C PRO A 217 -8.10 19.98 11.57
N VAL A 218 -8.93 18.97 11.36
CA VAL A 218 -8.61 17.78 10.55
C VAL A 218 -9.64 17.66 9.42
N VAL A 219 -9.19 17.70 8.18
CA VAL A 219 -10.04 17.61 6.98
C VAL A 219 -9.74 16.33 6.22
N ILE A 220 -10.68 15.39 6.23
CA ILE A 220 -10.53 14.07 5.61
C ILE A 220 -11.37 14.02 4.33
N LYS A 221 -10.71 13.75 3.20
CA LYS A 221 -11.37 13.60 1.90
C LYS A 221 -10.78 12.43 1.11
N THR A 222 -11.52 12.00 0.10
CA THR A 222 -11.11 10.94 -0.83
C THR A 222 -9.81 11.26 -1.56
N HIS A 223 -9.73 12.47 -2.13
CA HIS A 223 -8.55 13.09 -2.70
C HIS A 223 -8.22 14.27 -1.81
#